data_AF-A0A7J3D440-F1
#
_entry.id   AF-A0A7J3D440-F1
#
_cell.length_a   1.000
_cell.length_b   1.000
_cell.length_c   1.000
_cell.angle_alpha   90.00
_cell.angle_beta   90.00
_cell.angle_gamma   90.00
#
_symmetry.space_group_name_H-M   'P 1'
#
loop_
_entity.id
_entity.type
_entity.pdbx_description
1 polymer ?
#
loop_
_entity_poly.entity_id
_entity_poly.type
_entity_poly.pdbx_seq_one_letter_code
_entity_poly.pdbx_strand_id
1 'polypeptide(L)'
;MCRRILNLVYIFLKLSKGNVKKVKIFDLKHLNKSYGYLQPMSEKKMDRRRFIFVGAGAVAVAAVGGAAWYLTRPGPGSTTSSTFTSATYTAPYTSSPGATSVTVPTTTFTIPTPTTTPSEPKPDKLVFQGHEVHRKADVGANREGGVDLIAAFTNYTGVKVEWVTLPNPENYDKLMRECSAAEATINLAHCLTPWFSPRVANLFEPLEPWQEKNPIEEFNDFIPATLQSATVAGKLFGIPIRSSGSTYHYHKGYFEEKGATPPKTIEEMYEVAKQVTFTKPSGEKVYGFSSNANKAELYEMVSWMARSWDGDIVTFGDYKVVCNQAPVVQGLEILAKMYREGLVPANFTQLSNADHVNLVKEGRVAQCASGVSYSVTFNDPKTSKVAGQMELGYHPPAAQFKDKWEGAAPTFTYIWSMIIPRNAKYKAWSWELIKHLSTKASNLWLSMQGTDVGRASVYNNPIYYQYWKDAGVPKYPDVLQKVLKYGRPPIPAMDEFSQVADIIGTEAELAILGKKTPQQAMDAAKAAIEPLVPKV
;
A
#
# COMPACT_ATOMS: atom_id res chain seq x y z
N MET A 1 14.49 -8.60 -25.42
CA MET A 1 15.45 -8.35 -26.53
C MET A 1 15.61 -9.57 -27.44
N CYS A 2 15.86 -10.79 -26.92
CA CYS A 2 16.04 -12.01 -27.72
C CYS A 2 14.87 -12.41 -28.65
N ARG A 3 13.61 -12.24 -28.22
CA ARG A 3 12.43 -12.62 -29.03
C ARG A 3 12.21 -11.72 -30.27
N ARG A 4 12.69 -10.47 -30.21
CA ARG A 4 12.62 -9.52 -31.33
C ARG A 4 13.76 -9.73 -32.33
N ILE A 5 14.92 -10.19 -31.86
CA ILE A 5 16.06 -10.61 -32.70
C ILE A 5 15.71 -11.91 -33.46
N LEU A 6 15.05 -12.86 -32.82
CA LEU A 6 14.55 -14.10 -33.46
C LEU A 6 13.53 -13.82 -34.58
N ASN A 7 12.63 -12.85 -34.39
CA ASN A 7 11.70 -12.45 -35.45
C ASN A 7 12.39 -11.77 -36.63
N LEU A 8 13.45 -10.98 -36.38
CA LEU A 8 14.28 -10.40 -37.43
C LEU A 8 15.03 -11.48 -38.24
N VAL A 9 15.58 -12.49 -37.56
CA VAL A 9 16.24 -13.65 -38.20
C VAL A 9 15.25 -14.47 -39.03
N TYR A 10 14.01 -14.66 -38.54
CA TYR A 10 12.97 -15.39 -39.27
C TYR A 10 12.52 -14.64 -40.55
N ILE A 11 12.36 -13.33 -40.48
CA ILE A 11 12.04 -12.48 -41.65
C ILE A 11 13.21 -12.48 -42.65
N PHE A 12 14.45 -12.44 -42.15
CA PHE A 12 15.69 -12.50 -42.95
C PHE A 12 15.78 -13.82 -43.76
N LEU A 13 15.43 -14.96 -43.15
CA LEU A 13 15.43 -16.28 -43.79
C LEU A 13 14.32 -16.45 -44.84
N LYS A 14 13.18 -15.75 -44.70
CA LYS A 14 12.11 -15.76 -45.71
C LYS A 14 12.43 -14.90 -46.92
N LEU A 15 13.10 -13.77 -46.74
CA LEU A 15 13.47 -12.86 -47.83
C LEU A 15 14.66 -13.36 -48.66
N SER A 16 15.61 -14.09 -48.05
CA SER A 16 16.77 -14.65 -48.77
C SER A 16 16.43 -15.80 -49.71
N LYS A 17 15.30 -16.49 -49.50
CA LYS A 17 14.82 -17.63 -50.31
C LYS A 17 13.93 -17.27 -51.50
N GLY A 18 13.82 -15.99 -51.86
CA GLY A 18 13.21 -15.54 -53.13
C GLY A 18 11.70 -15.72 -53.30
N ASN A 19 10.97 -16.17 -52.27
CA ASN A 19 9.58 -16.62 -52.40
C ASN A 19 8.52 -15.66 -51.81
N VAL A 20 8.67 -14.34 -51.99
CA VAL A 20 7.59 -13.38 -51.66
C VAL A 20 7.56 -12.25 -52.69
N LYS A 21 6.59 -12.29 -53.63
CA LYS A 21 6.41 -11.24 -54.65
C LYS A 21 5.66 -9.99 -54.18
N LYS A 22 5.01 -9.98 -52.99
CA LYS A 22 4.37 -8.77 -52.43
C LYS A 22 4.32 -8.84 -50.90
N VAL A 23 4.96 -7.89 -50.23
CA VAL A 23 4.64 -7.54 -48.83
C VAL A 23 3.65 -6.38 -48.88
N LYS A 24 2.46 -6.55 -48.29
CA LYS A 24 1.45 -5.48 -48.25
C LYS A 24 1.90 -4.36 -47.30
N ILE A 25 1.65 -3.11 -47.70
CA ILE A 25 2.01 -1.84 -47.05
C ILE A 25 1.48 -1.68 -45.59
N PHE A 26 0.70 -2.63 -45.07
CA PHE A 26 0.12 -2.57 -43.73
C PHE A 26 1.14 -2.80 -42.60
N ASP A 27 2.25 -3.52 -42.85
CA ASP A 27 3.23 -3.86 -41.81
C ASP A 27 4.23 -2.74 -41.46
N LEU A 28 4.35 -1.69 -42.28
CA LEU A 28 5.33 -0.62 -42.06
C LEU A 28 4.75 0.59 -41.30
N LYS A 29 3.42 0.79 -41.30
CA LYS A 29 2.79 1.88 -40.54
C LYS A 29 2.77 1.62 -39.03
N HIS A 30 2.77 0.35 -38.60
CA HIS A 30 2.77 0.04 -37.17
C HIS A 30 4.11 0.28 -36.48
N LEU A 31 5.22 0.26 -37.23
CA LEU A 31 6.56 0.51 -36.70
C LEU A 31 6.83 1.99 -36.41
N ASN A 32 6.22 2.92 -37.15
CA ASN A 32 6.47 4.36 -36.98
C ASN A 32 5.66 4.99 -35.82
N LYS A 33 4.60 4.32 -35.32
CA LYS A 33 3.76 4.83 -34.23
C LYS A 33 4.26 4.46 -32.83
N SER A 34 5.22 3.54 -32.71
CA SER A 34 5.71 3.04 -31.42
C SER A 34 7.02 3.65 -30.93
N TYR A 35 7.71 4.46 -31.75
CA TYR A 35 9.00 5.05 -31.39
C TYR A 35 9.09 6.48 -31.95
N GLY A 36 8.55 7.46 -31.22
CA GLY A 36 8.52 8.89 -31.59
C GLY A 36 9.87 9.60 -31.49
N TYR A 37 10.94 9.03 -32.05
CA TYR A 37 12.27 9.67 -32.13
C TYR A 37 13.02 9.21 -33.39
N LEU A 38 12.51 9.55 -34.58
CA LEU A 38 13.34 9.62 -35.78
C LEU A 38 12.81 10.77 -36.65
N GLN A 39 13.66 11.76 -36.93
CA GLN A 39 13.38 12.75 -37.97
C GLN A 39 13.21 12.05 -39.33
N PRO A 40 12.39 12.59 -40.25
CA PRO A 40 12.04 11.89 -41.47
C PRO A 40 13.27 11.72 -42.36
N MET A 41 13.83 10.50 -42.40
CA MET A 41 14.83 10.15 -43.38
C MET A 41 14.16 10.05 -44.75
N SER A 42 14.56 10.96 -45.65
CA SER A 42 14.17 10.94 -47.06
C SER A 42 14.54 9.60 -47.72
N GLU A 43 13.65 9.14 -48.62
CA GLU A 43 13.77 7.88 -49.36
C GLU A 43 15.07 7.81 -50.17
N LYS A 44 16.07 7.08 -49.67
CA LYS A 44 17.12 6.50 -50.51
C LYS A 44 17.26 5.01 -50.25
N LYS A 45 17.06 4.23 -51.32
CA LYS A 45 17.14 2.75 -51.36
C LYS A 45 18.48 2.26 -50.79
N MET A 46 18.41 1.42 -49.76
CA MET A 46 19.56 0.68 -49.25
C MET A 46 19.86 -0.51 -50.19
N ASP A 47 21.07 -0.58 -50.74
CA ASP A 47 21.48 -1.64 -51.68
C ASP A 47 21.79 -2.96 -50.95
N ARG A 48 21.36 -4.07 -51.59
CA ARG A 48 21.41 -5.47 -51.18
C ARG A 48 22.82 -5.92 -50.77
N ARG A 49 23.88 -5.30 -51.29
CA ARG A 49 25.28 -5.63 -50.95
C ARG A 49 25.70 -5.16 -49.54
N ARG A 50 25.18 -4.03 -49.04
CA ARG A 50 25.49 -3.54 -47.68
C ARG A 50 24.77 -4.31 -46.58
N PHE A 51 23.61 -4.89 -46.89
CA PHE A 51 22.80 -5.65 -45.94
C PHE A 51 23.39 -7.05 -45.64
N ILE A 52 24.07 -7.67 -46.62
CA ILE A 52 24.69 -8.99 -46.48
C ILE A 52 25.95 -8.93 -45.58
N PHE A 53 26.72 -7.84 -45.64
CA PHE A 53 27.93 -7.68 -44.83
C PHE A 53 27.66 -7.53 -43.32
N VAL A 54 26.58 -6.84 -42.94
CA VAL A 54 26.21 -6.64 -41.53
C VAL A 54 25.58 -7.90 -40.92
N GLY A 55 24.88 -8.71 -41.72
CA GLY A 55 24.26 -9.96 -41.27
C GLY A 55 25.26 -11.10 -40.99
N ALA A 56 26.36 -11.18 -41.75
CA ALA A 56 27.36 -12.25 -41.57
C ALA A 56 28.19 -12.10 -40.29
N GLY A 57 28.45 -10.87 -39.83
CA GLY A 57 29.22 -10.60 -38.61
C GLY A 57 28.51 -11.01 -37.31
N ALA A 58 27.17 -10.93 -37.26
CA ALA A 58 26.40 -11.23 -36.05
C ALA A 58 26.24 -12.73 -35.76
N VAL A 59 26.35 -13.59 -36.79
CA VAL A 59 26.19 -15.04 -36.66
C VAL A 59 27.48 -15.72 -36.16
N ALA A 60 28.65 -15.18 -36.51
CA ALA A 60 29.94 -15.71 -36.07
C ALA A 60 30.18 -15.56 -34.55
N VAL A 61 29.67 -14.48 -33.93
CA VAL A 61 29.84 -14.21 -32.49
C VAL A 61 28.97 -15.12 -31.61
N ALA A 62 27.80 -15.54 -32.11
CA ALA A 62 26.88 -16.39 -31.36
C ALA A 62 27.32 -17.88 -31.31
N ALA A 63 28.03 -18.37 -32.34
CA ALA A 63 28.47 -19.76 -32.41
C ALA A 63 29.67 -20.07 -31.47
N VAL A 64 30.57 -19.10 -31.27
CA VAL A 64 31.78 -19.28 -30.44
C VAL A 64 31.45 -19.24 -28.94
N GLY A 65 30.47 -18.42 -28.52
CA GLY A 65 30.06 -18.34 -27.11
C GLY A 65 29.26 -19.55 -26.61
N GLY A 66 28.52 -20.23 -27.49
CA GLY A 66 27.71 -21.40 -27.13
C GLY A 66 28.52 -22.67 -26.85
N ALA A 67 29.65 -22.84 -27.56
CA ALA A 67 30.53 -24.00 -27.40
C ALA A 67 31.33 -23.97 -26.08
N ALA A 68 31.74 -22.78 -25.63
CA ALA A 68 32.50 -22.60 -24.39
C ALA A 68 31.67 -22.88 -23.12
N TRP A 69 30.35 -22.70 -23.19
CA TRP A 69 29.43 -22.94 -22.06
C TRP A 69 28.99 -24.41 -21.91
N TYR A 70 29.11 -25.21 -22.98
CA TYR A 70 28.76 -26.64 -22.93
C TYR A 70 29.87 -27.49 -22.30
N LEU A 71 31.13 -27.03 -22.36
CA LEU A 71 32.31 -27.81 -21.95
C LEU A 71 32.68 -27.69 -20.46
N THR A 72 31.96 -26.89 -19.65
CA THR A 72 32.39 -26.54 -18.28
C THR A 72 31.47 -27.03 -17.16
N ARG A 73 30.64 -28.05 -17.39
CA ARG A 73 29.64 -28.53 -16.41
C ARG A 73 30.08 -29.84 -15.72
N PRO A 74 30.08 -29.95 -14.38
CA PRO A 74 30.29 -31.22 -13.69
C PRO A 74 29.02 -32.10 -13.69
N GLY A 75 29.20 -33.43 -13.72
CA GLY A 75 28.14 -34.45 -13.73
C GLY A 75 27.57 -34.82 -12.34
N PRO A 76 26.56 -35.71 -12.27
CA PRO A 76 25.72 -35.88 -11.09
C PRO A 76 26.26 -36.92 -10.10
N GLY A 77 26.04 -36.64 -8.81
CA GLY A 77 26.30 -37.54 -7.68
C GLY A 77 25.18 -37.45 -6.63
N SER A 78 25.06 -38.50 -5.83
CA SER A 78 23.89 -39.05 -5.14
C SER A 78 23.43 -38.41 -3.80
N THR A 79 22.14 -38.63 -3.52
CA THR A 79 21.31 -38.63 -2.28
C THR A 79 21.77 -38.09 -0.90
N THR A 80 20.80 -37.35 -0.31
CA THR A 80 20.43 -37.08 1.11
C THR A 80 21.32 -36.22 2.01
N SER A 81 20.83 -35.00 2.30
CA SER A 81 20.76 -34.36 3.63
C SER A 81 20.17 -32.94 3.44
N SER A 82 19.19 -32.55 4.24
CA SER A 82 18.53 -31.24 4.19
C SER A 82 19.50 -30.10 4.47
N THR A 83 19.69 -29.22 3.49
CA THR A 83 20.41 -27.95 3.63
C THR A 83 19.62 -26.82 2.95
N PHE A 84 19.40 -25.73 3.68
CA PHE A 84 18.85 -24.50 3.13
C PHE A 84 19.86 -23.90 2.15
N THR A 85 19.44 -23.63 0.92
CA THR A 85 20.22 -22.80 -0.01
C THR A 85 19.71 -21.38 0.05
N SER A 86 20.55 -20.51 0.60
CA SER A 86 20.34 -19.07 0.66
C SER A 86 20.66 -18.42 -0.68
N ALA A 87 19.72 -17.64 -1.25
CA ALA A 87 20.05 -16.64 -2.26
C ALA A 87 20.45 -15.34 -1.55
N THR A 88 21.75 -15.07 -1.51
CA THR A 88 22.34 -13.84 -0.99
C THR A 88 22.06 -12.69 -1.96
N TYR A 89 21.12 -11.79 -1.63
CA TYR A 89 20.90 -10.58 -2.41
C TYR A 89 21.69 -9.42 -1.78
N THR A 90 22.70 -8.93 -2.50
CA THR A 90 23.45 -7.74 -2.12
C THR A 90 22.95 -6.59 -3.00
N ALA A 91 22.19 -5.66 -2.43
CA ALA A 91 21.86 -4.42 -3.13
C ALA A 91 23.12 -3.53 -3.20
N PRO A 92 23.57 -3.06 -4.38
CA PRO A 92 24.65 -2.09 -4.45
C PRO A 92 24.12 -0.72 -3.99
N TYR A 93 24.52 -0.28 -2.81
CA TYR A 93 24.38 1.10 -2.39
C TYR A 93 25.53 1.91 -2.99
N THR A 94 25.23 2.84 -3.90
CA THR A 94 26.18 3.88 -4.31
C THR A 94 25.64 5.21 -3.83
N SER A 95 26.32 5.82 -2.85
CA SER A 95 26.01 7.17 -2.41
C SER A 95 26.27 8.18 -3.54
N SER A 96 25.36 9.14 -3.70
CA SER A 96 25.64 10.36 -4.46
C SER A 96 26.38 11.35 -3.54
N PRO A 97 27.35 12.14 -4.04
CA PRO A 97 28.13 13.05 -3.20
C PRO A 97 27.27 14.25 -2.81
N GLY A 98 26.87 14.35 -1.53
CA GLY A 98 26.23 15.56 -0.99
C GLY A 98 25.21 15.37 0.13
N ALA A 99 24.75 14.15 0.40
CA ALA A 99 23.95 13.85 1.59
C ALA A 99 24.84 13.30 2.71
N THR A 100 24.59 13.71 3.96
CA THR A 100 25.11 13.02 5.14
C THR A 100 24.82 11.54 5.00
N SER A 101 25.88 10.75 4.83
CA SER A 101 25.80 9.34 4.48
C SER A 101 25.12 8.55 5.60
N VAL A 102 23.89 8.13 5.38
CA VAL A 102 23.26 7.08 6.19
C VAL A 102 23.92 5.77 5.80
N THR A 103 24.76 5.24 6.69
CA THR A 103 25.30 3.90 6.57
C THR A 103 24.26 2.92 7.08
N VAL A 104 23.37 2.43 6.20
CA VAL A 104 22.54 1.27 6.54
C VAL A 104 23.51 0.09 6.69
N PRO A 105 23.53 -0.64 7.82
CA PRO A 105 24.39 -1.80 7.96
C PRO A 105 24.09 -2.78 6.83
N THR A 106 25.13 -3.18 6.09
CA THR A 106 25.10 -4.18 5.02
C THR A 106 24.80 -5.56 5.63
N THR A 107 23.60 -5.74 6.14
CA THR A 107 23.11 -7.05 6.57
C THR A 107 22.62 -7.74 5.32
N THR A 108 23.40 -8.71 4.86
CA THR A 108 23.02 -9.55 3.74
C THR A 108 21.89 -10.46 4.19
N PHE A 109 20.66 -10.03 3.93
CA PHE A 109 19.48 -10.84 4.20
C PHE A 109 19.28 -11.82 3.06
N THR A 110 19.20 -13.09 3.42
CA THR A 110 18.77 -14.12 2.49
C THR A 110 17.26 -14.22 2.53
N ILE A 111 16.60 -14.05 1.38
CA ILE A 111 15.23 -14.51 1.23
C ILE A 111 15.29 -16.03 0.96
N PRO A 112 14.68 -16.87 1.80
CA PRO A 112 14.70 -18.32 1.59
C PRO A 112 14.11 -18.66 0.22
N THR A 113 14.79 -19.50 -0.55
CA THR A 113 14.20 -20.10 -1.76
C THR A 113 13.28 -21.25 -1.32
N PRO A 114 12.05 -21.37 -1.84
CA PRO A 114 11.17 -22.47 -1.46
C PRO A 114 11.81 -23.82 -1.79
N THR A 115 11.65 -24.76 -0.86
CA THR A 115 12.24 -26.10 -0.93
C THR A 115 11.41 -27.06 -1.80
N THR A 116 10.19 -26.67 -2.18
CA THR A 116 9.27 -27.48 -2.97
C THR A 116 8.70 -26.66 -4.12
N THR A 117 8.64 -27.28 -5.31
CA THR A 117 7.95 -26.69 -6.47
C THR A 117 6.46 -27.01 -6.35
N PRO A 118 5.55 -26.04 -6.59
CA PRO A 118 4.13 -26.31 -6.67
C PRO A 118 3.78 -27.46 -7.60
N SER A 119 2.80 -28.28 -7.21
CA SER A 119 2.34 -29.42 -8.02
C SER A 119 1.58 -29.00 -9.28
N GLU A 120 1.11 -27.76 -9.35
CA GLU A 120 0.42 -27.20 -10.53
C GLU A 120 1.40 -26.86 -11.66
N PRO A 121 0.96 -26.94 -12.94
CA PRO A 121 1.76 -26.48 -14.07
C PRO A 121 2.27 -25.05 -13.83
N LYS A 122 3.57 -24.87 -14.03
CA LYS A 122 4.22 -23.58 -13.87
C LYS A 122 3.67 -22.54 -14.87
N PRO A 123 3.10 -21.42 -14.41
CA PRO A 123 2.62 -20.38 -15.30
C PRO A 123 3.78 -19.51 -15.79
N ASP A 124 3.61 -18.90 -16.98
CA ASP A 124 4.53 -17.87 -17.46
C ASP A 124 4.47 -16.59 -16.59
N LYS A 125 3.29 -16.30 -16.04
CA LYS A 125 3.02 -15.14 -15.22
C LYS A 125 1.87 -15.36 -14.23
N LEU A 126 1.90 -14.64 -13.12
CA LEU A 126 0.78 -14.39 -12.21
C LEU A 126 0.30 -12.96 -12.39
N VAL A 127 -1.01 -12.75 -12.45
CA VAL A 127 -1.62 -11.41 -12.47
C VAL A 127 -2.06 -11.05 -11.05
N PHE A 128 -1.45 -10.02 -10.48
CA PHE A 128 -1.71 -9.54 -9.13
C PHE A 128 -2.45 -8.20 -9.19
N GLN A 129 -3.72 -8.22 -8.78
CA GLN A 129 -4.55 -7.03 -8.68
C GLN A 129 -4.36 -6.33 -7.32
N GLY A 130 -4.32 -5.00 -7.30
CA GLY A 130 -4.29 -4.27 -6.03
C GLY A 130 -4.21 -2.77 -6.19
N HIS A 131 -3.69 -2.12 -5.16
CA HIS A 131 -3.43 -0.68 -5.17
C HIS A 131 -1.94 -0.40 -5.47
N GLU A 132 -1.66 0.75 -6.08
CA GLU A 132 -0.30 1.16 -6.48
C GLU A 132 0.69 1.21 -5.30
N VAL A 133 0.19 1.44 -4.09
CA VAL A 133 1.01 1.47 -2.87
C VAL A 133 1.70 0.14 -2.58
N HIS A 134 1.03 -0.99 -2.86
CA HIS A 134 1.59 -2.33 -2.65
C HIS A 134 2.62 -2.64 -3.71
N ARG A 135 2.27 -2.41 -4.99
CA ARG A 135 3.20 -2.60 -6.10
C ARG A 135 4.51 -1.87 -5.85
N LYS A 136 4.45 -0.59 -5.45
CA LYS A 136 5.66 0.20 -5.18
C LYS A 136 6.46 -0.32 -3.99
N ALA A 137 5.83 -0.86 -2.95
CA ALA A 137 6.54 -1.46 -1.82
C ALA A 137 7.22 -2.77 -2.24
N ASP A 138 6.48 -3.64 -2.94
CA ASP A 138 6.94 -4.98 -3.31
C ASP A 138 8.07 -4.96 -4.34
N VAL A 139 8.09 -3.94 -5.21
CA VAL A 139 9.19 -3.72 -6.18
C VAL A 139 10.28 -2.77 -5.65
N GLY A 140 10.16 -2.33 -4.40
CA GLY A 140 11.10 -1.42 -3.75
C GLY A 140 11.20 -0.01 -4.34
N ALA A 141 10.17 0.44 -5.04
CA ALA A 141 10.09 1.78 -5.62
C ALA A 141 9.61 2.87 -4.65
N ASN A 142 9.16 2.50 -3.44
CA ASN A 142 8.74 3.49 -2.43
C ASN A 142 9.91 4.26 -1.80
N ARG A 143 11.12 3.70 -1.83
CA ARG A 143 12.29 4.30 -1.19
C ARG A 143 13.56 4.11 -2.00
N GLU A 144 14.45 5.08 -1.87
CA GLU A 144 15.80 4.99 -2.39
C GLU A 144 16.52 3.80 -1.72
N GLY A 145 17.15 2.94 -2.54
CA GLY A 145 17.79 1.71 -2.05
C GLY A 145 16.83 0.56 -1.70
N GLY A 146 15.57 0.63 -2.11
CA GLY A 146 14.61 -0.46 -1.92
C GLY A 146 15.01 -1.77 -2.59
N VAL A 147 14.48 -2.88 -2.05
CA VAL A 147 14.67 -4.24 -2.56
C VAL A 147 13.43 -4.67 -3.34
N ASP A 148 13.65 -5.08 -4.58
CA ASP A 148 12.61 -5.64 -5.45
C ASP A 148 12.35 -7.11 -5.11
N LEU A 149 11.37 -7.33 -4.23
CA LEU A 149 10.95 -8.66 -3.80
C LEU A 149 10.29 -9.42 -4.97
N ILE A 150 9.66 -8.73 -5.91
CA ILE A 150 9.04 -9.35 -7.09
C ILE A 150 10.09 -9.85 -8.09
N ALA A 151 11.17 -9.09 -8.29
CA ALA A 151 12.31 -9.54 -9.07
C ALA A 151 12.99 -10.75 -8.41
N ALA A 152 13.15 -10.75 -7.08
CA ALA A 152 13.67 -11.90 -6.36
C ALA A 152 12.80 -13.15 -6.62
N PHE A 153 11.48 -13.04 -6.50
CA PHE A 153 10.53 -14.11 -6.83
C PHE A 153 10.70 -14.62 -8.26
N THR A 154 10.74 -13.70 -9.22
CA THR A 154 10.88 -14.02 -10.64
C THR A 154 12.21 -14.71 -10.94
N ASN A 155 13.29 -14.32 -10.27
CA ASN A 155 14.62 -14.87 -10.51
C ASN A 155 14.74 -16.33 -10.08
N TYR A 156 14.18 -16.71 -8.92
CA TYR A 156 14.27 -18.09 -8.45
C TYR A 156 13.17 -18.99 -9.02
N THR A 157 11.97 -18.46 -9.27
CA THR A 157 10.87 -19.27 -9.84
C THR A 157 10.90 -19.29 -11.35
N GLY A 158 11.34 -18.23 -12.03
CA GLY A 158 11.08 -17.97 -13.45
C GLY A 158 9.65 -17.54 -13.79
N VAL A 159 8.77 -17.38 -12.80
CA VAL A 159 7.37 -16.92 -12.97
C VAL A 159 7.34 -15.40 -12.84
N LYS A 160 6.77 -14.70 -13.82
CA LYS A 160 6.64 -13.23 -13.77
C LYS A 160 5.44 -12.80 -12.94
N VAL A 161 5.48 -11.61 -12.37
CA VAL A 161 4.31 -10.98 -11.76
C VAL A 161 3.91 -9.76 -12.60
N GLU A 162 2.67 -9.74 -13.07
CA GLU A 162 2.06 -8.62 -13.76
C GLU A 162 1.06 -7.94 -12.82
N TRP A 163 1.14 -6.62 -12.73
CA TRP A 163 0.33 -5.84 -11.81
C TRP A 163 -0.85 -5.19 -12.52
N VAL A 164 -2.01 -5.26 -11.90
CA VAL A 164 -3.17 -4.44 -12.23
C VAL A 164 -3.45 -3.54 -11.04
N THR A 165 -3.08 -2.26 -11.13
CA THR A 165 -3.26 -1.30 -10.04
C THR A 165 -4.43 -0.35 -10.30
N LEU A 166 -5.31 -0.19 -9.31
CA LEU A 166 -6.52 0.64 -9.36
C LEU A 166 -6.73 1.34 -8.01
N PRO A 167 -7.41 2.51 -7.95
CA PRO A 167 -7.90 3.06 -6.69
C PRO A 167 -8.94 2.11 -6.04
N ASN A 168 -9.21 2.30 -4.74
CA ASN A 168 -9.96 1.32 -3.95
C ASN A 168 -11.37 0.98 -4.49
N PRO A 169 -12.21 1.96 -4.88
CA PRO A 169 -13.53 1.65 -5.43
C PRO A 169 -13.46 0.80 -6.71
N GLU A 170 -12.62 1.19 -7.68
CA GLU A 170 -12.46 0.45 -8.93
C GLU A 170 -11.81 -0.91 -8.72
N ASN A 171 -10.90 -1.01 -7.74
CA ASN A 171 -10.27 -2.26 -7.34
C ASN A 171 -11.30 -3.24 -6.77
N TYR A 172 -12.19 -2.78 -5.87
CA TYR A 172 -13.30 -3.59 -5.35
C TYR A 172 -14.21 -4.08 -6.47
N ASP A 173 -14.69 -3.17 -7.31
CA ASP A 173 -15.60 -3.50 -8.42
C ASP A 173 -14.98 -4.51 -9.39
N LYS A 174 -13.70 -4.32 -9.73
CA LYS A 174 -13.00 -5.28 -10.58
C LYS A 174 -12.84 -6.63 -9.88
N LEU A 175 -12.46 -6.64 -8.60
CA LEU A 175 -12.31 -7.88 -7.84
C LEU A 175 -13.63 -8.67 -7.82
N MET A 176 -14.76 -8.01 -7.56
CA MET A 176 -16.07 -8.66 -7.55
C MET A 176 -16.44 -9.24 -8.92
N ARG A 177 -16.11 -8.54 -10.03
CA ARG A 177 -16.31 -9.07 -11.39
C ARG A 177 -15.43 -10.29 -11.67
N GLU A 178 -14.15 -10.25 -11.32
CA GLU A 178 -13.23 -11.38 -11.50
C GLU A 178 -13.70 -12.62 -10.73
N CYS A 179 -14.10 -12.43 -9.48
CA CYS A 179 -14.59 -13.49 -8.61
C CYS A 179 -15.94 -14.08 -9.05
N SER A 180 -16.75 -13.31 -9.79
CA SER A 180 -18.06 -13.76 -10.29
C SER A 180 -17.99 -14.45 -11.66
N ALA A 181 -16.84 -14.36 -12.34
CA ALA A 181 -16.62 -15.04 -13.62
C ALA A 181 -16.46 -16.56 -13.43
N ALA A 182 -16.64 -17.34 -14.51
CA ALA A 182 -16.39 -18.78 -14.48
C ALA A 182 -14.92 -19.11 -14.15
N GLU A 183 -13.99 -18.31 -14.66
CA GLU A 183 -12.55 -18.37 -14.36
C GLU A 183 -12.04 -16.92 -14.22
N ALA A 184 -11.28 -16.64 -13.16
CA ALA A 184 -10.68 -15.32 -12.98
C ALA A 184 -9.46 -15.14 -13.89
N THR A 185 -9.31 -13.94 -14.45
CA THR A 185 -8.10 -13.54 -15.20
C THR A 185 -6.96 -13.13 -14.27
N ILE A 186 -7.30 -12.78 -13.04
CA ILE A 186 -6.35 -12.51 -11.95
C ILE A 186 -6.03 -13.79 -11.15
N ASN A 187 -4.87 -13.81 -10.51
CA ASN A 187 -4.44 -14.94 -9.69
C ASN A 187 -4.42 -14.59 -8.20
N LEU A 188 -4.07 -13.35 -7.88
CA LEU A 188 -4.10 -12.79 -6.53
C LEU A 188 -4.75 -11.42 -6.55
N ALA A 189 -5.31 -11.02 -5.40
CA ALA A 189 -5.69 -9.64 -5.17
C ALA A 189 -5.33 -9.18 -3.76
N HIS A 190 -5.19 -7.88 -3.58
CA HIS A 190 -5.29 -7.27 -2.27
C HIS A 190 -6.76 -7.01 -1.93
N CYS A 191 -7.15 -7.39 -0.72
CA CYS A 191 -8.48 -7.16 -0.15
C CYS A 191 -8.34 -6.36 1.15
N LEU A 192 -9.12 -5.29 1.32
CA LEU A 192 -9.13 -4.52 2.57
C LEU A 192 -10.07 -5.17 3.59
N THR A 193 -9.76 -5.01 4.88
CA THR A 193 -10.57 -5.50 6.01
C THR A 193 -12.07 -5.27 5.85
N PRO A 194 -12.57 -4.08 5.46
CA PRO A 194 -14.01 -3.85 5.42
C PRO A 194 -14.74 -4.63 4.32
N TRP A 195 -14.00 -5.17 3.35
CA TRP A 195 -14.57 -5.97 2.26
C TRP A 195 -14.79 -7.43 2.64
N PHE A 196 -14.28 -7.91 3.77
CA PHE A 196 -14.44 -9.29 4.23
C PHE A 196 -15.82 -9.58 4.85
N SER A 197 -16.90 -9.22 4.14
CA SER A 197 -18.23 -9.71 4.49
C SER A 197 -18.31 -11.23 4.26
N PRO A 198 -19.22 -11.98 4.93
CA PRO A 198 -19.43 -13.40 4.66
C PRO A 198 -19.68 -13.73 3.19
N ARG A 199 -20.44 -12.89 2.48
CA ARG A 199 -20.71 -13.05 1.05
C ARG A 199 -19.43 -12.89 0.21
N VAL A 200 -18.65 -11.85 0.47
CA VAL A 200 -17.41 -11.57 -0.28
C VAL A 200 -16.33 -12.60 0.05
N ALA A 201 -16.14 -12.97 1.31
CA ALA A 201 -15.16 -13.98 1.72
C ALA A 201 -15.43 -15.35 1.06
N ASN A 202 -16.70 -15.68 0.82
CA ASN A 202 -17.08 -16.89 0.08
C ASN A 202 -16.67 -16.89 -1.40
N LEU A 203 -16.18 -15.78 -1.95
CA LEU A 203 -15.59 -15.72 -3.29
C LEU A 203 -14.09 -16.05 -3.30
N PHE A 204 -13.48 -16.16 -2.12
CA PHE A 204 -12.05 -16.41 -1.96
C PHE A 204 -11.76 -17.87 -1.59
N GLU A 205 -10.51 -18.25 -1.81
CA GLU A 205 -9.95 -19.54 -1.42
C GLU A 205 -9.63 -19.53 0.09
N PRO A 206 -10.08 -20.53 0.87
CA PRO A 206 -9.59 -20.75 2.22
C PRO A 206 -8.09 -21.05 2.23
N LEU A 207 -7.32 -20.43 3.13
CA LEU A 207 -5.86 -20.47 3.11
C LEU A 207 -5.26 -21.49 4.09
N GLU A 208 -6.03 -22.03 5.03
CA GLU A 208 -5.57 -23.03 5.99
C GLU A 208 -5.04 -24.31 5.32
N PRO A 209 -5.72 -24.90 4.30
CA PRO A 209 -5.18 -26.06 3.61
C PRO A 209 -3.83 -25.80 2.94
N TRP A 210 -3.59 -24.57 2.49
CA TRP A 210 -2.32 -24.15 1.91
C TRP A 210 -1.24 -23.99 2.99
N GLN A 211 -1.60 -23.42 4.13
CA GLN A 211 -0.73 -23.31 5.30
C GLN A 211 -0.35 -24.69 5.88
N GLU A 212 -1.25 -25.66 5.87
CA GLU A 212 -0.97 -27.05 6.30
C GLU A 212 -0.04 -27.77 5.32
N LYS A 213 -0.31 -27.65 4.01
CA LYS A 213 0.44 -28.37 2.96
C LYS A 213 1.82 -27.77 2.70
N ASN A 214 1.93 -26.44 2.76
CA ASN A 214 3.12 -25.71 2.36
C ASN A 214 3.23 -24.41 3.18
N PRO A 215 3.67 -24.50 4.44
CA PRO A 215 3.51 -23.42 5.40
C PRO A 215 4.31 -22.17 5.04
N ILE A 216 3.72 -21.02 5.36
CA ILE A 216 4.49 -19.81 5.67
C ILE A 216 5.20 -20.06 7.01
N GLU A 217 6.50 -19.76 7.07
CA GLU A 217 7.31 -19.92 8.27
C GLU A 217 6.77 -19.12 9.46
N GLU A 218 6.93 -19.68 10.66
CA GLU A 218 6.59 -19.03 11.94
C GLU A 218 5.24 -18.29 11.89
N PHE A 219 4.16 -18.97 11.51
CA PHE A 219 2.87 -18.33 11.29
C PHE A 219 2.32 -17.59 12.52
N ASN A 220 2.66 -18.05 13.72
CA ASN A 220 2.27 -17.42 14.99
C ASN A 220 2.98 -16.07 15.25
N ASP A 221 3.95 -15.68 14.41
CA ASP A 221 4.59 -14.36 14.45
C ASP A 221 3.71 -13.27 13.81
N PHE A 222 2.65 -13.64 13.08
CA PHE A 222 1.64 -12.66 12.69
C PHE A 222 0.84 -12.18 13.90
N ILE A 223 0.62 -10.87 13.99
CA ILE A 223 -0.18 -10.23 15.03
C ILE A 223 -1.62 -10.77 14.91
N PRO A 224 -2.22 -11.36 15.96
CA PRO A 224 -3.50 -12.04 15.87
C PRO A 224 -4.64 -11.20 15.29
N ALA A 225 -4.72 -9.92 15.68
CA ALA A 225 -5.73 -9.00 15.16
C ALA A 225 -5.65 -8.80 13.63
N THR A 226 -4.44 -8.90 13.06
CA THR A 226 -4.24 -8.77 11.61
C THR A 226 -4.74 -9.98 10.84
N LEU A 227 -4.53 -11.19 11.35
CA LEU A 227 -5.10 -12.41 10.78
C LEU A 227 -6.63 -12.42 10.95
N GLN A 228 -7.13 -12.06 12.12
CA GLN A 228 -8.57 -12.01 12.40
C GLN A 228 -9.33 -11.12 11.41
N SER A 229 -8.70 -10.05 10.92
CA SER A 229 -9.30 -9.14 9.93
C SER A 229 -9.67 -9.80 8.58
N ALA A 230 -9.05 -10.94 8.26
CA ALA A 230 -9.32 -11.73 7.07
C ALA A 230 -9.92 -13.12 7.40
N THR A 231 -10.34 -13.31 8.66
CA THR A 231 -10.99 -14.53 9.13
C THR A 231 -12.50 -14.32 9.20
N VAL A 232 -13.24 -15.14 8.45
CA VAL A 232 -14.70 -15.04 8.37
C VAL A 232 -15.30 -16.42 8.64
N ALA A 233 -16.25 -16.49 9.58
CA ALA A 233 -16.85 -17.75 10.04
C ALA A 233 -15.81 -18.83 10.42
N GLY A 234 -14.73 -18.41 11.09
CA GLY A 234 -13.65 -19.28 11.52
C GLY A 234 -12.67 -19.72 10.43
N LYS A 235 -12.82 -19.21 9.20
CA LYS A 235 -11.92 -19.53 8.07
C LYS A 235 -11.09 -18.33 7.64
N LEU A 236 -9.79 -18.52 7.44
CA LEU A 236 -8.84 -17.52 6.98
C LEU A 236 -8.83 -17.43 5.45
N PHE A 237 -9.14 -16.25 4.92
CA PHE A 237 -9.22 -16.02 3.46
C PHE A 237 -8.11 -15.11 2.91
N GLY A 238 -7.27 -14.54 3.78
CA GLY A 238 -6.21 -13.63 3.38
C GLY A 238 -5.03 -13.61 4.32
N ILE A 239 -3.83 -13.40 3.78
CA ILE A 239 -2.62 -13.17 4.58
C ILE A 239 -2.33 -11.66 4.65
N PRO A 240 -2.26 -11.06 5.85
CA PRO A 240 -2.03 -9.64 6.00
C PRO A 240 -0.64 -9.27 5.50
N ILE A 241 -0.56 -8.26 4.63
CA ILE A 241 0.71 -7.75 4.08
C ILE A 241 0.95 -6.28 4.44
N ARG A 242 -0.14 -5.55 4.72
CA ARG A 242 -0.08 -4.16 5.17
C ARG A 242 -1.11 -3.93 6.24
N SER A 243 -0.70 -3.33 7.34
CA SER A 243 -1.57 -2.62 8.26
C SER A 243 -1.32 -1.13 8.05
N SER A 244 -2.27 -0.28 8.39
CA SER A 244 -2.06 1.17 8.43
C SER A 244 -3.04 1.77 9.40
N GLY A 245 -2.60 2.71 10.21
CA GLY A 245 -3.48 3.44 11.11
C GLY A 245 -3.25 4.95 11.02
N SER A 246 -4.31 5.70 11.29
CA SER A 246 -4.26 7.16 11.37
C SER A 246 -3.60 7.61 12.67
N THR A 247 -2.72 8.59 12.56
CA THR A 247 -1.92 9.18 13.63
C THR A 247 -2.05 10.70 13.62
N TYR A 248 -1.55 11.33 14.68
CA TYR A 248 -1.47 12.77 14.80
C TYR A 248 -0.05 13.25 14.42
N HIS A 249 0.03 14.31 13.62
CA HIS A 249 1.28 14.96 13.25
C HIS A 249 1.22 16.44 13.56
N TYR A 250 2.35 17.05 13.90
CA TYR A 250 2.41 18.49 14.18
C TYR A 250 3.74 19.12 13.77
N HIS A 251 3.70 20.40 13.40
CA HIS A 251 4.87 21.17 13.02
C HIS A 251 5.54 21.75 14.26
N LYS A 252 6.64 21.15 14.72
CA LYS A 252 7.30 21.56 15.98
C LYS A 252 7.74 23.02 15.99
N GLY A 253 8.21 23.55 14.87
CA GLY A 253 8.60 24.97 14.77
C GLY A 253 7.43 25.95 14.97
N TYR A 254 6.21 25.62 14.50
CA TYR A 254 5.03 26.46 14.73
C TYR A 254 4.54 26.33 16.16
N PHE A 255 4.64 25.14 16.75
CA PHE A 255 4.33 24.93 18.16
C PHE A 255 5.28 25.75 19.04
N GLU A 256 6.58 25.72 18.77
CA GLU A 256 7.58 26.51 19.49
C GLU A 256 7.33 28.03 19.33
N GLU A 257 7.14 28.51 18.09
CA GLU A 257 6.87 29.93 17.80
C GLU A 257 5.62 30.45 18.52
N LYS A 258 4.58 29.61 18.64
CA LYS A 258 3.32 30.00 19.28
C LYS A 258 3.25 29.65 20.76
N GLY A 259 4.29 29.05 21.34
CA GLY A 259 4.29 28.59 22.73
C GLY A 259 3.24 27.49 22.99
N ALA A 260 2.93 26.67 21.98
CA ALA A 260 2.01 25.56 22.08
C ALA A 260 2.74 24.26 22.46
N THR A 261 2.03 23.34 23.10
CA THR A 261 2.51 21.99 23.38
C THR A 261 1.61 20.96 22.69
N PRO A 262 2.13 19.77 22.33
CA PRO A 262 1.30 18.72 21.76
C PRO A 262 0.11 18.38 22.68
N PRO A 263 -1.12 18.32 22.16
CA PRO A 263 -2.30 18.10 22.98
C PRO A 263 -2.30 16.70 23.57
N LYS A 264 -2.71 16.58 24.84
CA LYS A 264 -2.94 15.31 25.52
C LYS A 264 -4.40 14.88 25.48
N THR A 265 -5.29 15.83 25.23
CA THR A 265 -6.73 15.59 25.09
C THR A 265 -7.28 16.14 23.78
N ILE A 266 -8.38 15.58 23.27
CA ILE A 266 -9.02 16.09 22.05
C ILE A 266 -9.62 17.48 22.27
N GLU A 267 -10.02 17.82 23.50
CA GLU A 267 -10.41 19.17 23.88
C GLU A 267 -9.22 20.14 23.82
N GLU A 268 -8.04 19.73 24.31
CA GLU A 268 -6.80 20.51 24.14
C GLU A 268 -6.41 20.65 22.67
N MET A 269 -6.59 19.62 21.85
CA MET A 269 -6.27 19.67 20.41
C MET A 269 -7.04 20.79 19.70
N TYR A 270 -8.27 21.04 20.11
CA TYR A 270 -9.07 22.17 19.63
C TYR A 270 -8.49 23.52 20.04
N GLU A 271 -8.14 23.71 21.31
CA GLU A 271 -7.56 24.98 21.78
C GLU A 271 -6.16 25.22 21.18
N VAL A 272 -5.36 24.17 21.04
CA VAL A 272 -4.08 24.21 20.33
C VAL A 272 -4.31 24.63 18.87
N ALA A 273 -5.31 24.09 18.17
CA ALA A 273 -5.63 24.49 16.80
C ALA A 273 -5.84 26.00 16.67
N LYS A 274 -6.52 26.62 17.65
CA LYS A 274 -6.71 28.08 17.70
C LYS A 274 -5.39 28.80 17.88
N GLN A 275 -4.58 28.36 18.84
CA GLN A 275 -3.27 28.94 19.15
C GLN A 275 -2.30 28.89 17.95
N VAL A 276 -2.32 27.80 17.18
CA VAL A 276 -1.41 27.60 16.03
C VAL A 276 -2.01 27.97 14.67
N THR A 277 -3.19 28.61 14.65
CA THR A 277 -3.75 29.24 13.44
C THR A 277 -3.24 30.67 13.34
N PHE A 278 -2.57 31.02 12.24
CA PHE A 278 -2.04 32.37 12.02
C PHE A 278 -1.81 32.66 10.53
N THR A 279 -1.52 33.92 10.21
CA THR A 279 -1.10 34.33 8.87
C THR A 279 0.40 34.60 8.88
N LYS A 280 1.15 33.95 7.98
CA LYS A 280 2.59 34.20 7.80
C LYS A 280 2.83 35.64 7.36
N PRO A 281 4.05 36.18 7.54
CA PRO A 281 4.43 37.46 6.94
C PRO A 281 4.25 37.53 5.42
N SER A 282 4.30 36.37 4.72
CA SER A 282 4.00 36.26 3.28
C SER A 282 2.53 36.49 2.92
N GLY A 283 1.62 36.61 3.91
CA GLY A 283 0.17 36.69 3.71
C GLY A 283 -0.52 35.33 3.62
N GLU A 284 0.23 34.22 3.60
CA GLU A 284 -0.33 32.87 3.56
C GLU A 284 -0.88 32.45 4.93
N LYS A 285 -2.13 32.00 4.98
CA LYS A 285 -2.73 31.44 6.19
C LYS A 285 -2.19 30.04 6.48
N VAL A 286 -1.76 29.82 7.72
CA VAL A 286 -1.54 28.52 8.34
C VAL A 286 -2.80 28.15 9.10
N TYR A 287 -3.39 27.02 8.72
CA TYR A 287 -4.53 26.45 9.41
C TYR A 287 -4.07 25.65 10.62
N GLY A 288 -4.81 25.77 11.71
CA GLY A 288 -4.57 25.01 12.93
C GLY A 288 -4.64 23.52 12.66
N PHE A 289 -5.68 23.05 11.97
CA PHE A 289 -5.88 21.63 11.71
C PHE A 289 -6.18 21.32 10.23
N SER A 290 -5.83 20.12 9.78
CA SER A 290 -6.31 19.54 8.52
C SER A 290 -6.23 18.01 8.55
N SER A 291 -7.01 17.35 7.70
CA SER A 291 -6.91 15.91 7.42
C SER A 291 -7.47 15.63 6.02
N ASN A 292 -7.41 14.38 5.57
CA ASN A 292 -8.27 13.91 4.50
C ASN A 292 -9.72 13.98 4.99
N ALA A 293 -10.53 14.84 4.36
CA ALA A 293 -11.86 15.17 4.82
C ALA A 293 -12.86 15.24 3.66
N ASN A 294 -12.53 14.69 2.49
CA ASN A 294 -13.52 14.55 1.43
C ASN A 294 -14.72 13.74 1.93
N LYS A 295 -15.91 14.10 1.47
CA LYS A 295 -17.17 13.48 1.89
C LYS A 295 -17.14 11.94 1.87
N ALA A 296 -16.56 11.33 0.84
CA ALA A 296 -16.54 9.87 0.69
C ALA A 296 -15.67 9.13 1.72
N GLU A 297 -14.69 9.82 2.32
CA GLU A 297 -13.75 9.25 3.30
C GLU A 297 -13.94 9.85 4.70
N LEU A 298 -14.87 10.80 4.86
CA LEU A 298 -15.10 11.53 6.11
C LEU A 298 -15.52 10.63 7.28
N TYR A 299 -16.14 9.47 7.00
CA TYR A 299 -16.46 8.45 8.00
C TYR A 299 -15.21 7.93 8.76
N GLU A 300 -14.04 7.93 8.13
CA GLU A 300 -12.77 7.60 8.78
C GLU A 300 -12.43 8.62 9.86
N MET A 301 -12.56 9.92 9.53
CA MET A 301 -12.32 11.00 10.48
C MET A 301 -13.31 10.96 11.65
N VAL A 302 -14.59 10.77 11.33
CA VAL A 302 -15.64 10.59 12.33
C VAL A 302 -15.32 9.41 13.26
N SER A 303 -14.83 8.30 12.71
CA SER A 303 -14.53 7.09 13.49
C SER A 303 -13.39 7.29 14.50
N TRP A 304 -12.27 7.91 14.14
CA TRP A 304 -11.18 8.11 15.11
C TRP A 304 -11.51 9.19 16.13
N MET A 305 -12.25 10.24 15.74
CA MET A 305 -12.70 11.25 16.70
C MET A 305 -13.69 10.68 17.70
N ALA A 306 -14.64 9.84 17.26
CA ALA A 306 -15.54 9.12 18.18
C ALA A 306 -14.76 8.28 19.20
N ARG A 307 -13.64 7.67 18.78
CA ARG A 307 -12.80 6.83 19.64
C ARG A 307 -11.99 7.61 20.65
N SER A 308 -11.78 8.91 20.47
CA SER A 308 -11.30 9.76 21.56
C SER A 308 -12.23 9.74 22.77
N TRP A 309 -13.55 9.58 22.56
CA TRP A 309 -14.54 9.34 23.61
C TRP A 309 -14.93 7.87 23.79
N ASP A 310 -14.04 6.93 23.43
CA ASP A 310 -14.26 5.49 23.59
C ASP A 310 -15.53 4.97 22.86
N GLY A 311 -15.94 5.65 21.78
CA GLY A 311 -17.11 5.28 20.98
C GLY A 311 -16.76 4.67 19.62
N ASP A 312 -17.80 4.29 18.89
CA ASP A 312 -17.76 3.84 17.49
C ASP A 312 -19.00 4.38 16.75
N ILE A 313 -19.03 4.21 15.43
CA ILE A 313 -20.18 4.55 14.58
C ILE A 313 -21.19 3.38 14.58
N VAL A 314 -20.67 2.16 14.43
CA VAL A 314 -21.40 0.89 14.51
C VAL A 314 -20.57 -0.05 15.38
N THR A 315 -21.19 -0.72 16.34
CA THR A 315 -20.49 -1.64 17.24
C THR A 315 -20.08 -2.93 16.52
N PHE A 316 -18.92 -3.47 16.89
CA PHE A 316 -18.41 -4.72 16.34
C PHE A 316 -19.08 -5.92 17.02
N GLY A 317 -19.50 -6.90 16.22
CA GLY A 317 -20.10 -8.17 16.68
C GLY A 317 -21.63 -8.19 16.64
N ASP A 318 -22.30 -7.14 17.13
CA ASP A 318 -23.76 -7.04 17.18
C ASP A 318 -24.34 -5.96 16.24
N TYR A 319 -23.49 -5.25 15.51
CA TYR A 319 -23.85 -4.28 14.47
C TYR A 319 -24.83 -3.18 14.91
N LYS A 320 -24.86 -2.81 16.21
CA LYS A 320 -25.71 -1.72 16.68
C LYS A 320 -25.22 -0.39 16.14
N VAL A 321 -26.13 0.35 15.50
CA VAL A 321 -25.87 1.70 14.98
C VAL A 321 -25.91 2.69 16.13
N VAL A 322 -24.74 3.21 16.51
CA VAL A 322 -24.54 4.09 17.67
C VAL A 322 -23.97 5.46 17.28
N CYS A 323 -23.97 5.78 15.99
CA CYS A 323 -23.41 7.03 15.46
C CYS A 323 -24.08 8.31 16.00
N ASN A 324 -25.28 8.22 16.55
CA ASN A 324 -25.98 9.36 17.16
C ASN A 324 -25.74 9.54 18.66
N GLN A 325 -24.84 8.74 19.24
CA GLN A 325 -24.50 8.82 20.66
C GLN A 325 -23.40 9.86 20.90
N ALA A 326 -23.25 10.25 22.17
CA ALA A 326 -22.36 11.33 22.60
C ALA A 326 -20.95 11.29 21.97
N PRO A 327 -20.24 10.14 21.88
CA PRO A 327 -18.87 10.12 21.34
C PRO A 327 -18.74 10.68 19.92
N VAL A 328 -19.67 10.32 19.03
CA VAL A 328 -19.64 10.77 17.63
C VAL A 328 -20.08 12.23 17.53
N VAL A 329 -21.14 12.59 18.26
CA VAL A 329 -21.70 13.94 18.29
C VAL A 329 -20.64 14.95 18.80
N GLN A 330 -19.92 14.62 19.87
CA GLN A 330 -18.85 15.46 20.43
C GLN A 330 -17.69 15.66 19.44
N GLY A 331 -17.28 14.62 18.71
CA GLY A 331 -16.26 14.73 17.67
C GLY A 331 -16.68 15.69 16.55
N LEU A 332 -17.92 15.57 16.06
CA LEU A 332 -18.48 16.46 15.05
C LEU A 332 -18.65 17.90 15.55
N GLU A 333 -18.99 18.11 16.83
CA GLU A 333 -19.05 19.45 17.42
C GLU A 333 -17.69 20.15 17.38
N ILE A 334 -16.59 19.45 17.66
CA ILE A 334 -15.24 20.02 17.55
C ILE A 334 -14.94 20.40 16.09
N LEU A 335 -15.23 19.52 15.13
CA LEU A 335 -14.99 19.80 13.71
C LEU A 335 -15.81 21.00 13.21
N ALA A 336 -17.09 21.08 13.58
CA ALA A 336 -17.96 22.19 13.23
C ALA A 336 -17.47 23.51 13.85
N LYS A 337 -16.96 23.48 15.10
CA LYS A 337 -16.32 24.65 15.73
C LYS A 337 -15.06 25.07 14.98
N MET A 338 -14.16 24.13 14.69
CA MET A 338 -12.94 24.40 13.92
C MET A 338 -13.23 25.00 12.55
N TYR A 339 -14.26 24.49 11.85
CA TYR A 339 -14.70 25.02 10.56
C TYR A 339 -15.24 26.44 10.68
N ARG A 340 -16.18 26.67 11.59
CA ARG A 340 -16.81 27.98 11.82
C ARG A 340 -15.79 29.06 12.23
N GLU A 341 -14.78 28.69 13.02
CA GLU A 341 -13.72 29.60 13.47
C GLU A 341 -12.57 29.74 12.44
N GLY A 342 -12.67 29.05 11.30
CA GLY A 342 -11.69 29.13 10.22
C GLY A 342 -10.32 28.55 10.59
N LEU A 343 -10.29 27.56 11.48
CA LEU A 343 -9.08 26.85 11.92
C LEU A 343 -8.67 25.74 10.96
N VAL A 344 -9.59 25.33 10.08
CA VAL A 344 -9.37 24.39 8.96
C VAL A 344 -9.53 25.14 7.63
N PRO A 345 -9.05 24.57 6.49
CA PRO A 345 -9.27 25.14 5.17
C PRO A 345 -10.75 25.39 4.85
N ALA A 346 -11.07 26.43 4.07
CA ALA A 346 -12.47 26.76 3.75
C ALA A 346 -13.19 25.65 2.95
N ASN A 347 -12.43 24.91 2.13
CA ASN A 347 -12.88 23.74 1.38
C ASN A 347 -12.63 22.42 2.13
N PHE A 348 -12.58 22.44 3.48
CA PHE A 348 -12.18 21.28 4.29
C PHE A 348 -12.87 19.98 3.89
N THR A 349 -14.20 19.97 3.74
CA THR A 349 -14.98 18.75 3.42
C THR A 349 -14.81 18.24 1.98
N GLN A 350 -13.96 18.91 1.19
CA GLN A 350 -13.64 18.57 -0.20
C GLN A 350 -12.16 18.18 -0.35
N LEU A 351 -11.36 18.25 0.72
CA LEU A 351 -9.94 17.93 0.65
C LEU A 351 -9.75 16.43 0.44
N SER A 352 -9.24 16.06 -0.73
CA SER A 352 -8.69 14.71 -0.92
C SER A 352 -7.46 14.52 -0.05
N ASN A 353 -7.05 13.27 0.13
CA ASN A 353 -5.79 12.96 0.79
C ASN A 353 -4.59 13.63 0.10
N ALA A 354 -4.60 13.77 -1.24
CA ALA A 354 -3.52 14.44 -1.97
C ALA A 354 -3.49 15.96 -1.69
N ASP A 355 -4.66 16.61 -1.64
CA ASP A 355 -4.76 18.04 -1.32
C ASP A 355 -4.26 18.31 0.11
N HIS A 356 -4.72 17.49 1.06
CA HIS A 356 -4.28 17.55 2.45
C HIS A 356 -2.76 17.42 2.58
N VAL A 357 -2.17 16.39 1.97
CA VAL A 357 -0.72 16.14 2.02
C VAL A 357 0.06 17.31 1.42
N ASN A 358 -0.42 17.90 0.33
CA ASN A 358 0.24 19.07 -0.26
C ASN A 358 0.17 20.29 0.65
N LEU A 359 -0.97 20.56 1.30
CA LEU A 359 -1.10 21.66 2.27
C LEU A 359 -0.09 21.51 3.43
N VAL A 360 0.08 20.30 3.95
CA VAL A 360 1.07 20.02 5.01
C VAL A 360 2.49 20.26 4.49
N LYS A 361 2.84 19.71 3.33
CA LYS A 361 4.17 19.86 2.71
C LYS A 361 4.51 21.31 2.36
N GLU A 362 3.52 22.15 2.10
CA GLU A 362 3.67 23.60 1.88
C GLU A 362 3.80 24.41 3.19
N GLY A 363 3.65 23.75 4.35
CA GLY A 363 3.63 24.40 5.65
C GLY A 363 2.40 25.27 5.85
N ARG A 364 1.25 24.87 5.30
CA ARG A 364 -0.04 25.57 5.47
C ARG A 364 -0.90 24.97 6.58
N VAL A 365 -0.40 23.95 7.28
CA VAL A 365 -1.10 23.24 8.34
C VAL A 365 -0.15 23.06 9.53
N ALA A 366 -0.61 23.38 10.74
CA ALA A 366 0.20 23.27 11.96
C ALA A 366 0.08 21.91 12.66
N GLN A 367 -1.11 21.30 12.67
CA GLN A 367 -1.32 19.92 13.11
C GLN A 367 -2.28 19.18 12.17
N CYS A 368 -2.12 17.87 12.01
CA CYS A 368 -2.98 17.08 11.15
C CYS A 368 -3.19 15.64 11.62
N ALA A 369 -4.25 15.03 11.08
CA ALA A 369 -4.47 13.59 11.15
C ALA A 369 -4.09 12.97 9.80
N SER A 370 -3.16 12.01 9.82
CA SER A 370 -2.65 11.31 8.63
C SER A 370 -2.13 9.94 9.01
N GLY A 371 -2.04 9.02 8.04
CA GLY A 371 -1.40 7.72 8.26
C GLY A 371 0.05 7.84 8.75
N VAL A 372 0.49 6.91 9.59
CA VAL A 372 1.85 6.92 10.16
C VAL A 372 2.95 7.02 9.11
N SER A 373 2.77 6.37 7.95
CA SER A 373 3.69 6.42 6.80
C SER A 373 3.97 7.83 6.29
N TYR A 374 3.06 8.79 6.49
CA TYR A 374 3.24 10.18 6.07
C TYR A 374 4.31 10.92 6.85
N SER A 375 4.78 10.41 8.00
CA SER A 375 5.94 10.98 8.69
C SER A 375 7.17 11.04 7.80
N VAL A 376 7.35 10.10 6.87
CA VAL A 376 8.43 10.15 5.88
C VAL A 376 8.13 11.17 4.80
N THR A 377 6.91 11.15 4.25
CA THR A 377 6.49 12.06 3.19
C THR A 377 6.59 13.53 3.61
N PHE A 378 6.18 13.85 4.83
CA PHE A 378 6.24 15.20 5.36
C PHE A 378 7.66 15.65 5.68
N ASN A 379 8.55 14.70 6.00
CA ASN A 379 9.95 14.98 6.33
C ASN A 379 10.93 14.75 5.17
N ASP A 380 10.44 14.50 3.95
CA ASP A 380 11.29 14.35 2.76
C ASP A 380 11.78 15.71 2.24
N PRO A 381 13.08 16.03 2.33
CA PRO A 381 13.62 17.32 1.89
C PRO A 381 13.56 17.52 0.38
N LYS A 382 13.37 16.46 -0.42
CA LYS A 382 13.24 16.57 -1.89
C LYS A 382 11.87 17.09 -2.29
N THR A 383 10.84 16.86 -1.47
CA THR A 383 9.45 17.12 -1.86
C THR A 383 8.65 17.96 -0.87
N SER A 384 9.14 18.20 0.35
CA SER A 384 8.43 18.90 1.44
C SER A 384 9.19 20.14 1.91
N LYS A 385 8.49 21.29 2.01
CA LYS A 385 9.05 22.54 2.56
C LYS A 385 9.16 22.53 4.09
N VAL A 386 8.52 21.57 4.75
CA VAL A 386 8.53 21.38 6.21
C VAL A 386 9.40 20.20 6.65
N ALA A 387 10.35 19.81 5.79
CA ALA A 387 11.21 18.67 6.08
C ALA A 387 11.99 18.84 7.39
N GLY A 388 11.95 17.82 8.25
CA GLY A 388 12.54 17.82 9.59
C GLY A 388 11.72 18.56 10.66
N GLN A 389 10.61 19.22 10.27
CA GLN A 389 9.76 19.98 11.19
C GLN A 389 8.50 19.24 11.64
N MET A 390 8.14 18.15 10.98
CA MET A 390 6.93 17.41 11.31
C MET A 390 7.22 16.28 12.29
N GLU A 391 6.63 16.37 13.48
CA GLU A 391 6.72 15.37 14.53
C GLU A 391 5.50 14.46 14.52
N LEU A 392 5.72 13.19 14.88
CA LEU A 392 4.69 12.16 14.98
C LEU A 392 4.23 12.01 16.44
N GLY A 393 2.92 11.79 16.61
CA GLY A 393 2.27 11.51 17.87
C GLY A 393 1.01 10.66 17.71
N TYR A 394 0.21 10.61 18.78
CA TYR A 394 -1.02 9.83 18.86
C TYR A 394 -2.24 10.73 18.79
N HIS A 395 -3.36 10.20 18.29
CA HIS A 395 -4.64 10.87 18.50
C HIS A 395 -4.94 10.94 20.00
N PRO A 396 -5.30 12.12 20.53
CA PRO A 396 -5.50 12.26 21.95
C PRO A 396 -6.88 11.72 22.36
N PRO A 397 -7.00 11.02 23.51
CA PRO A 397 -8.30 10.68 24.09
C PRO A 397 -9.01 11.92 24.64
N ALA A 398 -10.29 11.82 24.96
CA ALA A 398 -10.99 12.84 25.71
C ALA A 398 -10.43 12.94 27.14
N ALA A 399 -10.58 14.10 27.77
CA ALA A 399 -10.07 14.32 29.14
C ALA A 399 -10.51 13.24 30.15
N GLN A 400 -11.75 12.77 30.05
CA GLN A 400 -12.31 11.72 30.90
C GLN A 400 -11.73 10.31 30.63
N PHE A 401 -11.02 10.12 29.52
CA PHE A 401 -10.37 8.86 29.12
C PHE A 401 -8.85 8.99 28.97
N LYS A 402 -8.24 10.06 29.51
CA LYS A 402 -6.80 10.33 29.38
C LYS A 402 -5.89 9.20 29.87
N ASP A 403 -6.36 8.41 30.85
CA ASP A 403 -5.62 7.30 31.45
C ASP A 403 -5.93 5.95 30.77
N LYS A 404 -6.87 5.91 29.82
CA LYS A 404 -7.12 4.72 28.98
C LYS A 404 -6.10 4.65 27.85
N TRP A 405 -5.89 3.44 27.33
CA TRP A 405 -5.11 3.20 26.11
C TRP A 405 -3.68 3.78 26.17
N GLU A 406 -3.15 3.88 27.39
CA GLU A 406 -1.86 4.51 27.69
C GLU A 406 -1.75 5.95 27.11
N GLY A 407 -2.85 6.70 27.08
CA GLY A 407 -2.90 8.07 26.58
C GLY A 407 -2.96 8.21 25.04
N ALA A 408 -3.22 7.13 24.30
CA ALA A 408 -3.38 7.15 22.86
C ALA A 408 -4.78 6.63 22.48
N ALA A 409 -5.68 7.51 22.03
CA ALA A 409 -7.01 7.10 21.60
C ALA A 409 -6.93 6.02 20.51
N PRO A 410 -7.79 4.98 20.56
CA PRO A 410 -7.96 4.06 19.45
C PRO A 410 -8.25 4.84 18.16
N THR A 411 -7.73 4.36 17.04
CA THR A 411 -7.89 4.99 15.72
C THR A 411 -8.42 3.98 14.71
N PHE A 412 -8.76 4.43 13.50
CA PHE A 412 -9.07 3.49 12.43
C PHE A 412 -7.80 2.85 11.89
N THR A 413 -7.87 1.55 11.64
CA THR A 413 -6.84 0.78 10.96
C THR A 413 -7.42 0.05 9.77
N TYR A 414 -6.67 0.06 8.67
CA TYR A 414 -6.93 -0.81 7.53
C TYR A 414 -5.88 -1.89 7.48
N ILE A 415 -6.33 -3.13 7.35
CA ILE A 415 -5.47 -4.26 7.06
C ILE A 415 -5.77 -4.70 5.63
N TRP A 416 -4.71 -4.77 4.84
CA TRP A 416 -4.74 -5.29 3.49
C TRP A 416 -4.16 -6.68 3.52
N SER A 417 -4.95 -7.61 2.99
CA SER A 417 -4.60 -9.00 2.94
C SER A 417 -4.50 -9.47 1.51
N MET A 418 -3.49 -10.28 1.22
CA MET A 418 -3.37 -10.97 -0.05
C MET A 418 -4.35 -12.14 -0.05
N ILE A 419 -5.25 -12.18 -1.03
CA ILE A 419 -6.25 -13.23 -1.21
C ILE A 419 -6.02 -13.96 -2.54
N ILE A 420 -6.58 -15.17 -2.64
CA ILE A 420 -6.64 -15.94 -3.88
C ILE A 420 -8.13 -16.07 -4.25
N PRO A 421 -8.59 -15.59 -5.41
CA PRO A 421 -9.95 -15.85 -5.87
C PRO A 421 -10.22 -17.37 -5.98
N ARG A 422 -11.39 -17.82 -5.54
CA ARG A 422 -11.74 -19.26 -5.56
C ARG A 422 -11.74 -19.85 -6.98
N ASN A 423 -12.02 -19.03 -7.98
CA ASN A 423 -12.02 -19.38 -9.40
C ASN A 423 -10.69 -19.06 -10.11
N ALA A 424 -9.60 -18.79 -9.37
CA ALA A 424 -8.28 -18.58 -9.95
C ALA A 424 -7.64 -19.89 -10.45
N LYS A 425 -6.92 -19.79 -11.57
CA LYS A 425 -6.32 -20.95 -12.26
C LYS A 425 -5.05 -21.52 -11.61
N TYR A 426 -4.19 -20.66 -11.06
CA TYR A 426 -2.85 -21.03 -10.56
C TYR A 426 -2.72 -20.80 -9.05
N LYS A 427 -3.54 -21.50 -8.25
CA LYS A 427 -3.65 -21.26 -6.80
C LYS A 427 -2.38 -21.63 -6.06
N ALA A 428 -1.73 -22.73 -6.42
CA ALA A 428 -0.49 -23.15 -5.77
C ALA A 428 0.66 -22.16 -6.01
N TRP A 429 0.77 -21.62 -7.23
CA TRP A 429 1.75 -20.57 -7.54
C TRP A 429 1.40 -19.21 -6.91
N SER A 430 0.11 -18.93 -6.76
CA SER A 430 -0.37 -17.76 -6.02
C SER A 430 0.02 -17.85 -4.55
N TRP A 431 -0.15 -19.02 -3.94
CA TRP A 431 0.29 -19.27 -2.58
C TRP A 431 1.82 -19.14 -2.41
N GLU A 432 2.63 -19.57 -3.38
CA GLU A 432 4.09 -19.34 -3.31
C GLU A 432 4.45 -17.86 -3.31
N LEU A 433 3.76 -17.03 -4.09
CA LEU A 433 4.01 -15.59 -4.08
C LEU A 433 3.59 -14.97 -2.74
N ILE A 434 2.45 -15.39 -2.19
CA ILE A 434 2.01 -15.00 -0.83
C ILE A 434 3.09 -15.35 0.18
N LYS A 435 3.55 -16.61 0.21
CA LYS A 435 4.61 -17.05 1.12
C LYS A 435 5.88 -16.21 0.98
N HIS A 436 6.33 -15.99 -0.25
CA HIS A 436 7.52 -15.21 -0.54
C HIS A 436 7.46 -13.80 0.04
N LEU A 437 6.33 -13.11 -0.15
CA LEU A 437 6.10 -11.78 0.41
C LEU A 437 5.87 -11.81 1.94
N SER A 438 5.44 -12.95 2.47
CA SER A 438 5.10 -13.15 3.88
C SER A 438 6.22 -13.71 4.77
N THR A 439 7.45 -13.89 4.28
CA THR A 439 8.60 -14.27 5.14
C THR A 439 8.96 -13.16 6.13
N LYS A 440 9.69 -13.49 7.21
CA LYS A 440 10.18 -12.48 8.17
C LYS A 440 11.08 -11.45 7.48
N ALA A 441 11.95 -11.93 6.59
CA ALA A 441 12.86 -11.07 5.81
C ALA A 441 12.10 -10.15 4.85
N SER A 442 11.14 -10.68 4.10
CA SER A 442 10.32 -9.87 3.18
C SER A 442 9.51 -8.83 3.94
N ASN A 443 8.90 -9.18 5.08
CA ASN A 443 8.15 -8.24 5.91
C ASN A 443 9.04 -7.16 6.53
N LEU A 444 10.28 -7.48 6.94
CA LEU A 444 11.25 -6.48 7.39
C LEU A 444 11.61 -5.51 6.26
N TRP A 445 11.82 -6.02 5.03
CA TRP A 445 12.07 -5.15 3.88
C TRP A 445 10.85 -4.30 3.53
N LEU A 446 9.65 -4.86 3.51
CA LEU A 446 8.42 -4.12 3.26
C LEU A 446 8.22 -3.00 4.30
N SER A 447 8.51 -3.27 5.58
CA SER A 447 8.39 -2.27 6.64
C SER A 447 9.36 -1.11 6.52
N MET A 448 10.63 -1.39 6.20
CA MET A 448 11.59 -0.35 5.90
C MET A 448 11.25 0.41 4.60
N GLN A 449 10.51 -0.20 3.69
CA GLN A 449 10.07 0.40 2.42
C GLN A 449 8.70 1.11 2.51
N GLY A 450 8.17 1.33 3.72
CA GLY A 450 6.96 2.13 3.95
C GLY A 450 5.64 1.35 3.94
N THR A 451 5.69 0.06 4.24
CA THR A 451 4.51 -0.78 4.49
C THR A 451 4.50 -1.24 5.94
N ASP A 452 3.56 -0.77 6.75
CA ASP A 452 3.45 -1.31 8.11
C ASP A 452 2.96 -2.75 8.03
N VAL A 453 3.65 -3.72 8.63
CA VAL A 453 3.40 -5.15 8.37
C VAL A 453 2.71 -5.86 9.52
N GLY A 454 2.15 -7.04 9.25
CA GLY A 454 1.47 -7.84 10.26
C GLY A 454 2.37 -8.69 11.15
N ARG A 455 3.71 -8.69 10.97
CA ARG A 455 4.63 -9.56 11.73
C ARG A 455 5.23 -8.90 12.96
N ALA A 456 5.06 -9.51 14.12
CA ALA A 456 5.59 -9.05 15.41
C ALA A 456 7.13 -8.99 15.43
N SER A 457 7.81 -9.94 14.79
CA SER A 457 9.28 -9.98 14.72
C SER A 457 9.92 -8.75 14.09
N VAL A 458 9.23 -8.05 13.18
CA VAL A 458 9.72 -6.79 12.61
C VAL A 458 9.84 -5.73 13.71
N TYR A 459 8.86 -5.69 14.59
CA TYR A 459 8.77 -4.73 15.69
C TYR A 459 9.68 -5.05 16.87
N ASN A 460 10.38 -6.18 16.86
CA ASN A 460 11.43 -6.52 17.83
C ASN A 460 12.83 -6.48 17.19
N ASN A 461 12.94 -6.08 15.91
CA ASN A 461 14.20 -6.12 15.19
C ASN A 461 14.99 -4.80 15.35
N PRO A 462 16.22 -4.82 15.87
CA PRO A 462 17.01 -3.60 16.06
C PRO A 462 17.33 -2.86 14.75
N ILE A 463 17.41 -3.57 13.62
CA ILE A 463 17.64 -2.97 12.30
C ILE A 463 16.46 -2.10 11.89
N TYR A 464 15.23 -2.53 12.21
CA TYR A 464 14.03 -1.75 11.96
C TYR A 464 14.07 -0.41 12.71
N TYR A 465 14.40 -0.43 14.01
CA TYR A 465 14.53 0.78 14.81
C TYR A 465 15.65 1.70 14.36
N GLN A 466 16.82 1.13 14.08
CA GLN A 466 17.97 1.89 13.61
C GLN A 466 17.66 2.57 12.27
N TYR A 467 17.02 1.86 11.35
CA TYR A 467 16.60 2.41 10.06
C TYR A 467 15.70 3.65 10.22
N TRP A 468 14.69 3.61 11.09
CA TRP A 468 13.78 4.74 11.29
C TRP A 468 14.40 5.91 12.05
N LYS A 469 15.36 5.63 12.93
CA LYS A 469 16.20 6.67 13.54
C LYS A 469 17.02 7.39 12.49
N ASP A 470 17.67 6.66 11.59
CA ASP A 470 18.51 7.23 10.53
C ASP A 470 17.68 7.96 9.47
N ALA A 471 16.43 7.52 9.24
CA ALA A 471 15.46 8.22 8.40
C ALA A 471 14.89 9.51 9.04
N GLY A 472 15.34 9.89 10.23
CA GLY A 472 14.92 11.13 10.91
C GLY A 472 13.52 11.08 11.53
N VAL A 473 12.93 9.88 11.66
CA VAL A 473 11.59 9.68 12.26
C VAL A 473 11.62 8.59 13.35
N PRO A 474 12.45 8.75 14.40
CA PRO A 474 12.73 7.69 15.38
C PRO A 474 11.51 7.18 16.15
N LYS A 475 10.43 7.98 16.25
CA LYS A 475 9.18 7.60 16.93
C LYS A 475 8.32 6.63 16.12
N TYR A 476 8.61 6.44 14.83
CA TYR A 476 7.76 5.67 13.92
C TYR A 476 7.45 4.24 14.42
N PRO A 477 8.44 3.43 14.83
CA PRO A 477 8.20 2.06 15.30
C PRO A 477 7.23 1.99 16.48
N ASP A 478 7.45 2.81 17.50
CA ASP A 478 6.70 2.75 18.75
C ASP A 478 5.27 3.27 18.57
N VAL A 479 5.13 4.35 17.79
CA VAL A 479 3.82 4.91 17.49
C VAL A 479 2.97 3.92 16.70
N LEU A 480 3.53 3.32 15.66
CA LEU A 480 2.85 2.32 14.86
C LEU A 480 2.41 1.12 15.70
N GLN A 481 3.28 0.55 16.53
CA GLN A 481 2.93 -0.60 17.36
C GLN A 481 1.74 -0.31 18.28
N LYS A 482 1.75 0.86 18.94
CA LYS A 482 0.67 1.25 19.83
C LYS A 482 -0.63 1.52 19.07
N VAL A 483 -0.55 2.13 17.88
CA VAL A 483 -1.69 2.30 16.97
C VAL A 483 -2.29 0.96 16.57
N LEU A 484 -1.46 -0.03 16.21
CA LEU A 484 -1.93 -1.37 15.84
C LEU A 484 -2.49 -2.16 17.03
N LYS A 485 -1.98 -1.93 18.25
CA LYS A 485 -2.46 -2.56 19.48
C LYS A 485 -3.92 -2.20 19.80
N TYR A 486 -4.30 -0.95 19.56
CA TYR A 486 -5.63 -0.41 19.93
C TYR A 486 -6.55 -0.12 18.75
N GLY A 487 -5.98 -0.02 17.55
CA GLY A 487 -6.71 0.30 16.34
C GLY A 487 -7.62 -0.82 15.85
N ARG A 488 -8.69 -0.44 15.16
CA ARG A 488 -9.67 -1.35 14.56
C ARG A 488 -10.24 -0.73 13.28
N PRO A 489 -10.89 -1.49 12.37
CA PRO A 489 -11.55 -0.92 11.18
C PRO A 489 -12.50 0.23 11.56
N PRO A 490 -12.75 1.23 10.69
CA PRO A 490 -13.60 2.37 11.02
C PRO A 490 -15.05 1.97 11.34
N ILE A 491 -15.58 0.98 10.63
CA ILE A 491 -16.86 0.31 10.88
C ILE A 491 -16.71 -1.20 10.60
N PRO A 492 -17.61 -2.07 11.12
CA PRO A 492 -17.59 -3.50 10.83
C PRO A 492 -17.72 -3.82 9.33
N ALA A 493 -17.15 -4.95 8.90
CA ALA A 493 -17.31 -5.43 7.53
C ALA A 493 -18.76 -5.85 7.26
N MET A 494 -19.35 -5.38 6.15
CA MET A 494 -20.71 -5.70 5.75
C MET A 494 -20.88 -5.50 4.24
N ASP A 495 -21.95 -6.04 3.67
CA ASP A 495 -22.20 -5.94 2.22
C ASP A 495 -22.49 -4.50 1.77
N GLU A 496 -23.16 -3.72 2.63
CA GLU A 496 -23.58 -2.34 2.41
C GLU A 496 -22.53 -1.32 2.86
N PHE A 497 -21.28 -1.75 3.13
CA PHE A 497 -20.21 -0.90 3.70
C PHE A 497 -20.10 0.46 3.01
N SER A 498 -20.04 0.49 1.68
CA SER A 498 -19.89 1.74 0.92
C SER A 498 -21.10 2.67 1.06
N GLN A 499 -22.31 2.14 1.18
CA GLN A 499 -23.52 2.95 1.40
C GLN A 499 -23.52 3.55 2.81
N VAL A 500 -23.16 2.74 3.82
CA VAL A 500 -23.05 3.20 5.22
C VAL A 500 -21.99 4.30 5.35
N ALA A 501 -20.83 4.13 4.70
CA ALA A 501 -19.76 5.13 4.68
C ALA A 501 -20.20 6.46 4.03
N ASP A 502 -20.89 6.42 2.88
CA ASP A 502 -21.40 7.63 2.20
C ASP A 502 -22.48 8.35 3.01
N ILE A 503 -23.36 7.61 3.70
CA ILE A 503 -24.37 8.20 4.60
C ILE A 503 -23.70 8.96 5.74
N ILE A 504 -22.75 8.34 6.45
CA ILE A 504 -22.00 9.01 7.53
C ILE A 504 -21.28 10.24 7.00
N GLY A 505 -20.58 10.09 5.87
CA GLY A 505 -19.81 11.19 5.29
C GLY A 505 -20.70 12.37 4.86
N THR A 506 -21.85 12.09 4.26
CA THR A 506 -22.82 13.12 3.85
C THR A 506 -23.39 13.86 5.05
N GLU A 507 -23.83 13.14 6.09
CA GLU A 507 -24.40 13.77 7.29
C GLU A 507 -23.35 14.52 8.11
N ALA A 508 -22.13 13.98 8.23
CA ALA A 508 -21.01 14.65 8.87
C ALA A 508 -20.63 15.94 8.14
N GLU A 509 -20.60 15.95 6.80
CA GLU A 509 -20.38 17.18 6.03
C GLU A 509 -21.44 18.25 6.34
N LEU A 510 -22.72 17.88 6.36
CA LEU A 510 -23.80 18.81 6.71
C LEU A 510 -23.65 19.39 8.12
N ALA A 511 -23.19 18.59 9.08
CA ALA A 511 -22.90 19.05 10.43
C ALA A 511 -21.71 20.05 10.46
N ILE A 512 -20.60 19.69 9.80
CA ILE A 512 -19.39 20.52 9.75
C ILE A 512 -19.67 21.88 9.11
N LEU A 513 -20.45 21.90 8.02
CA LEU A 513 -20.84 23.11 7.29
C LEU A 513 -21.97 23.90 7.98
N GLY A 514 -22.45 23.45 9.15
CA GLY A 514 -23.50 24.11 9.92
C GLY A 514 -24.89 24.06 9.27
N LYS A 515 -25.14 23.13 8.35
CA LYS A 515 -26.44 22.90 7.72
C LYS A 515 -27.38 22.08 8.60
N LYS A 516 -26.80 21.27 9.51
CA LYS A 516 -27.49 20.55 10.59
C LYS A 516 -26.68 20.71 11.88
N THR A 517 -27.33 20.57 13.03
CA THR A 517 -26.56 20.30 14.25
C THR A 517 -25.93 18.90 14.18
N PRO A 518 -24.79 18.66 14.86
CA PRO A 518 -24.19 17.33 14.94
C PRO A 518 -25.17 16.22 15.37
N GLN A 519 -26.04 16.49 16.35
CA GLN A 519 -27.08 15.55 16.79
C GLN A 519 -28.07 15.24 15.66
N GLN A 520 -28.65 16.26 15.02
CA GLN A 520 -29.62 16.08 13.93
C GLN A 520 -29.02 15.32 12.73
N ALA A 521 -27.76 15.59 12.40
CA ALA A 521 -27.05 14.89 11.34
C ALA A 521 -26.89 13.40 11.69
N MET A 522 -26.44 13.08 12.90
CA MET A 522 -26.21 11.69 13.28
C MET A 522 -27.50 10.91 13.58
N ASP A 523 -28.58 11.57 14.00
CA ASP A 523 -29.91 10.96 14.09
C ASP A 523 -30.42 10.55 12.69
N ALA A 524 -30.24 11.43 11.69
CA ALA A 524 -30.57 11.13 10.30
C ALA A 524 -29.71 9.98 9.75
N ALA A 525 -28.40 9.99 10.04
CA ALA A 525 -27.50 8.91 9.65
C ALA A 525 -27.90 7.57 10.28
N LYS A 526 -28.22 7.56 11.58
CA LYS A 526 -28.68 6.34 12.28
C LYS A 526 -29.91 5.74 11.61
N ALA A 527 -30.94 6.56 11.39
CA ALA A 527 -32.18 6.11 10.77
C ALA A 527 -31.96 5.51 9.36
N ALA A 528 -31.01 6.06 8.59
CA ALA A 528 -30.67 5.57 7.25
C ALA A 528 -29.78 4.32 7.26
N ILE A 529 -28.93 4.13 8.28
CA ILE A 529 -27.98 3.01 8.39
C ILE A 529 -28.62 1.78 9.05
N GLU A 530 -29.54 1.95 10.00
CA GLU A 530 -30.22 0.84 10.69
C GLU A 530 -30.81 -0.26 9.77
N PRO A 531 -31.44 0.04 8.62
CA PRO A 531 -31.94 -1.00 7.73
C PRO A 531 -30.83 -1.69 6.90
N LEU A 532 -29.62 -1.14 6.86
CA LEU A 532 -28.50 -1.63 6.03
C LEU A 532 -27.56 -2.57 6.80
N VAL A 533 -27.54 -2.52 8.13
CA VAL A 533 -26.64 -3.36 8.92
C VAL A 533 -27.18 -4.79 9.06
N PRO A 534 -26.30 -5.80 9.14
CA PRO A 534 -26.70 -7.17 9.45
C PRO A 534 -27.55 -7.28 10.72
N LYS A 535 -28.59 -8.11 10.67
CA LYS A 535 -29.38 -8.49 11.84
C LYS A 535 -28.74 -9.75 12.44
N VAL A 536 -28.12 -9.60 13.61
CA VAL A 536 -27.37 -10.67 14.30
C VAL A 536 -28.14 -11.19 15.51
#